data_AF-A0A2N0QI55-F1
#
_entry.id   AF-A0A2N0QI55-F1
#
_cell.length_a   1.000
_cell.length_b   1.000
_cell.length_c   1.000
_cell.angle_alpha   90.00
_cell.angle_beta   90.00
_cell.angle_gamma   90.00
#
_symmetry.space_group_name_H-M   'P 1'
#
loop_
_entity.id
_entity.type
_entity.pdbx_description
1 polymer ?
#
loop_
_entity_poly.entity_id
_entity_poly.type
_entity_poly.pdbx_seq_one_letter_code
_entity_poly.pdbx_strand_id
1 'polypeptide(L)'
;MVDDLLRPDAKEALDFLRSVFIGFFDFIQINIINERRLADFLTVEGVLIRKSDNEFSYRMSSIFVDGLVRREVIPLLYKSCPTIPVPRIDEDYLKVLDVLIESIRCFDKTIICNAFKRSFKTALVKVGGRQNRMVPRESVYDTELNRILVNWIVNECNFEVTGQWHLIDHADNDEKDKHYYSDITIMTPCQTVVLELLASANKKELNEHFERVL
;
A
#
# COMPACT_ATOMS: atom_id res chain seq x y z
N MET A 1 1.11 -6.49 -20.15
CA MET A 1 0.94 -5.86 -18.82
C MET A 1 2.27 -5.62 -18.10
N VAL A 2 2.92 -6.59 -17.42
CA VAL A 2 4.10 -6.28 -16.58
C VAL A 2 5.24 -5.64 -17.39
N ASP A 3 5.64 -6.27 -18.51
CA ASP A 3 6.68 -5.72 -19.38
C ASP A 3 6.31 -4.35 -19.93
N ASP A 4 5.03 -4.15 -20.28
CA ASP A 4 4.52 -2.88 -20.81
C ASP A 4 4.57 -1.76 -19.76
N LEU A 5 4.24 -2.07 -18.51
CA LEU A 5 4.34 -1.13 -17.38
C LEU A 5 5.79 -0.79 -17.04
N LEU A 6 6.74 -1.68 -17.29
CA LEU A 6 8.17 -1.41 -17.04
C LEU A 6 8.81 -0.48 -18.07
N ARG A 7 8.12 -0.18 -19.17
CA ARG A 7 8.65 0.68 -20.21
C ARG A 7 8.73 2.15 -19.74
N PRO A 8 9.73 2.94 -20.22
CA PRO A 8 9.88 4.33 -19.81
C PRO A 8 8.67 5.22 -20.13
N ASP A 9 7.92 4.93 -21.20
CA ASP A 9 6.72 5.66 -21.62
C ASP A 9 5.51 5.42 -20.69
N ALA A 10 5.51 4.34 -19.91
CA ALA A 10 4.48 4.05 -18.91
C ALA A 10 4.68 4.79 -17.57
N LYS A 11 5.80 5.51 -17.40
CA LYS A 11 6.19 6.11 -16.10
C LYS A 11 5.14 7.05 -15.51
N GLU A 12 4.55 7.91 -16.34
CA GLU A 12 3.53 8.87 -15.89
C GLU A 12 2.25 8.15 -15.44
N ALA A 13 1.86 7.11 -16.17
CA ALA A 13 0.72 6.27 -15.80
C ALA A 13 0.97 5.51 -14.49
N LEU A 14 2.20 5.06 -14.25
CA LEU A 14 2.56 4.40 -12.99
C LEU A 14 2.65 5.37 -11.80
N ASP A 15 3.14 6.59 -12.00
CA ASP A 15 3.11 7.63 -10.95
C ASP A 15 1.66 7.95 -10.55
N PHE A 16 0.77 8.00 -11.55
CA PHE A 16 -0.66 8.14 -11.33
C PHE A 16 -1.24 6.90 -10.62
N LEU A 17 -0.92 5.69 -11.06
CA LEU A 17 -1.36 4.45 -10.43
C LEU A 17 -0.96 4.39 -8.95
N ARG A 18 0.33 4.61 -8.65
CA ARG A 18 0.90 4.58 -7.29
C ARG A 18 0.29 5.64 -6.38
N SER A 19 -0.01 6.82 -6.90
CA SER A 19 -0.61 7.90 -6.11
C SER A 19 -2.12 7.74 -5.86
N VAL A 20 -2.82 6.98 -6.71
CA VAL A 20 -4.28 6.93 -6.70
C VAL A 20 -4.85 5.57 -6.31
N PHE A 21 -4.39 4.51 -6.95
CA PHE A 21 -5.08 3.21 -7.00
C PHE A 21 -4.35 2.07 -6.30
N ILE A 22 -3.02 2.11 -6.15
CA ILE A 22 -2.31 1.01 -5.48
C ILE A 22 -2.83 0.85 -4.05
N GLY A 23 -3.15 -0.39 -3.70
CA GLY A 23 -3.77 -0.76 -2.42
C GLY A 23 -5.13 -0.13 -2.18
N PHE A 24 -5.85 0.23 -3.24
CA PHE A 24 -7.20 0.80 -3.15
C PHE A 24 -8.15 0.22 -4.21
N PHE A 25 -9.22 -0.43 -3.74
CA PHE A 25 -10.05 -1.30 -4.58
C PHE A 25 -11.45 -0.74 -4.92
N ASP A 26 -11.83 0.42 -4.39
CA ASP A 26 -13.10 1.05 -4.74
C ASP A 26 -12.99 1.94 -5.98
N PHE A 27 -14.16 2.28 -6.52
CA PHE A 27 -14.28 3.18 -7.66
C PHE A 27 -13.91 4.63 -7.31
N ILE A 28 -13.09 5.22 -8.16
CA ILE A 28 -12.63 6.61 -8.09
C ILE A 28 -13.07 7.33 -9.36
N GLN A 29 -13.81 8.42 -9.17
CA GLN A 29 -14.16 9.35 -10.25
C GLN A 29 -12.94 10.22 -10.62
N ILE A 30 -12.56 10.21 -11.89
CA ILE A 30 -11.45 11.01 -12.43
C ILE A 30 -12.00 12.12 -13.32
N ASN A 31 -11.82 13.37 -12.89
CA ASN A 31 -12.39 14.53 -13.57
C ASN A 31 -11.40 15.26 -14.50
N ILE A 32 -10.10 15.06 -14.28
CA ILE A 32 -9.04 15.74 -15.03
C ILE A 32 -8.76 14.96 -16.31
N ILE A 33 -8.82 15.64 -17.46
CA ILE A 33 -8.69 15.02 -18.79
C ILE A 33 -7.36 14.25 -18.93
N ASN A 34 -6.25 14.82 -18.47
CA ASN A 34 -4.95 14.14 -18.53
C ASN A 34 -4.92 12.89 -17.65
N GLU A 35 -5.43 12.95 -16.42
CA GLU A 35 -5.53 11.77 -15.55
C GLU A 35 -6.44 10.68 -16.14
N ARG A 36 -7.51 11.06 -16.86
CA ARG A 36 -8.37 10.09 -17.57
C ARG A 36 -7.59 9.32 -18.63
N ARG A 37 -6.71 10.00 -19.39
CA ARG A 37 -5.85 9.33 -20.39
C ARG A 37 -4.92 8.30 -19.74
N LEU A 38 -4.35 8.63 -18.58
CA LEU A 38 -3.52 7.70 -17.82
C LEU A 38 -4.35 6.52 -17.29
N ALA A 39 -5.55 6.79 -16.77
CA ALA A 39 -6.47 5.74 -16.30
C ALA A 39 -6.94 4.82 -17.45
N ASP A 40 -7.19 5.38 -18.64
CA ASP A 40 -7.58 4.63 -19.83
C ASP A 40 -6.45 3.75 -20.34
N PHE A 41 -5.21 4.26 -20.36
CA PHE A 41 -4.02 3.45 -20.64
C PHE A 41 -3.92 2.27 -19.67
N LEU A 42 -4.02 2.51 -18.37
CA LEU A 42 -3.99 1.46 -17.35
C LEU A 42 -5.17 0.47 -17.47
N THR A 43 -6.31 0.92 -18.02
CA THR A 43 -7.46 0.05 -18.29
C THR A 43 -7.18 -0.88 -19.47
N VAL A 44 -6.56 -0.38 -20.53
CA VAL A 44 -6.13 -1.19 -21.69
C VAL A 44 -5.09 -2.23 -21.27
N GLU A 45 -4.18 -1.87 -20.36
CA GLU A 45 -3.20 -2.79 -19.77
C GLU A 45 -3.81 -3.84 -18.83
N GLY A 46 -5.12 -3.75 -18.52
CA GLY A 46 -5.80 -4.66 -17.59
C GLY A 46 -5.55 -4.37 -16.11
N VAL A 47 -4.87 -3.26 -15.79
CA VAL A 47 -4.60 -2.84 -14.42
C VAL A 47 -5.85 -2.27 -13.76
N LEU A 48 -6.57 -1.42 -14.48
CA LEU A 48 -7.81 -0.81 -14.01
C LEU A 48 -9.02 -1.38 -14.77
N ILE A 49 -10.19 -1.24 -14.17
CA ILE A 49 -11.47 -1.39 -14.85
C ILE A 49 -12.29 -0.13 -14.71
N ARG A 50 -13.04 0.21 -15.76
CA ARG A 50 -13.99 1.31 -15.78
C ARG A 50 -15.38 0.81 -15.38
N LYS A 51 -16.14 1.60 -14.62
CA LYS A 51 -17.48 1.25 -14.13
C LYS A 51 -18.50 1.08 -15.28
N SER A 52 -18.45 1.97 -16.25
CA SER A 52 -19.22 1.91 -17.51
C SER A 52 -18.58 2.82 -18.55
N ASP A 53 -18.89 2.63 -19.83
CA ASP A 53 -18.26 3.40 -20.92
C ASP A 53 -18.44 4.92 -20.77
N ASN A 54 -19.56 5.35 -20.18
CA ASN A 54 -19.92 6.76 -20.03
C ASN A 54 -19.48 7.37 -18.68
N GLU A 55 -18.99 6.56 -17.74
CA GLU A 55 -18.51 7.03 -16.44
C GLU A 55 -16.98 6.98 -16.38
N PHE A 56 -16.35 8.13 -16.12
CA PHE A 56 -14.90 8.21 -15.85
C PHE A 56 -14.58 7.76 -14.41
N SER A 57 -15.14 6.62 -14.01
CA SER A 57 -14.98 6.02 -12.70
C SER A 57 -14.23 4.70 -12.85
N TYR A 58 -13.10 4.59 -12.16
CA TYR A 58 -12.15 3.49 -12.33
C TYR A 58 -11.83 2.85 -11.00
N ARG A 59 -11.48 1.57 -10.99
CA ARG A 59 -10.89 0.90 -9.83
C ARG A 59 -9.84 -0.11 -10.27
N MET A 60 -9.02 -0.55 -9.33
CA MET A 60 -8.12 -1.68 -9.56
C MET A 60 -8.92 -2.90 -10.03
N SER A 61 -8.42 -3.60 -11.05
CA SER A 61 -9.14 -4.71 -11.68
C SER A 61 -9.34 -5.88 -10.71
N SER A 62 -8.32 -6.20 -9.91
CA SER A 62 -8.40 -7.18 -8.83
C SER A 62 -7.26 -7.01 -7.81
N ILE A 63 -7.41 -7.67 -6.66
CA ILE A 63 -6.37 -7.78 -5.63
C ILE A 63 -5.13 -8.51 -6.17
N PHE A 64 -5.30 -9.49 -7.06
CA PHE A 64 -4.18 -10.21 -7.68
C PHE A 64 -3.36 -9.31 -8.59
N VAL A 65 -4.02 -8.43 -9.36
CA VAL A 65 -3.35 -7.47 -10.22
C VAL A 65 -2.61 -6.41 -9.40
N ASP A 66 -3.22 -5.91 -8.31
CA ASP A 66 -2.54 -5.02 -7.36
C ASP A 66 -1.28 -5.69 -6.79
N GLY A 67 -1.42 -6.91 -6.25
CA GLY A 67 -0.30 -7.67 -5.70
C GLY A 67 0.81 -7.91 -6.74
N LEU A 68 0.45 -8.25 -7.97
CA LEU A 68 1.40 -8.44 -9.07
C LEU A 68 2.16 -7.15 -9.38
N VAL A 69 1.46 -6.01 -9.50
CA VAL A 69 2.09 -4.71 -9.75
C VAL A 69 2.99 -4.30 -8.58
N ARG A 70 2.52 -4.46 -7.34
CA ARG A 70 3.29 -4.16 -6.12
C ARG A 70 4.55 -5.00 -5.99
N ARG A 71 4.56 -6.24 -6.48
CA ARG A 71 5.70 -7.16 -6.39
C ARG A 71 6.67 -7.03 -7.57
N GLU A 72 6.15 -7.00 -8.79
CA GLU A 72 6.96 -7.13 -10.01
C GLU A 72 7.26 -5.80 -10.71
N VAL A 73 6.52 -4.73 -10.41
CA VAL A 73 6.64 -3.45 -11.14
C VAL A 73 7.15 -2.34 -10.23
N ILE A 74 6.48 -2.10 -9.10
CA ILE A 74 6.77 -0.97 -8.21
C ILE A 74 8.21 -1.02 -7.67
N PRO A 75 8.74 -2.13 -7.13
CA PRO A 75 10.09 -2.15 -6.56
C PRO A 75 11.17 -1.89 -7.63
N LEU A 76 10.97 -2.39 -8.85
CA LEU A 76 11.90 -2.24 -9.97
C LEU A 76 12.04 -0.78 -10.44
N LEU A 77 10.95 -0.01 -10.42
CA LEU A 77 10.95 1.38 -10.91
C LEU A 77 11.18 2.40 -9.80
N TYR A 78 10.81 2.07 -8.56
CA TYR A 78 10.94 2.94 -7.41
C TYR A 78 11.88 2.28 -6.40
N LYS A 79 13.19 2.44 -6.61
CA LYS A 79 14.25 1.71 -5.90
C LYS A 79 14.69 2.31 -4.56
N SER A 80 14.14 3.47 -4.17
CA SER A 80 14.55 4.16 -2.95
C SER A 80 14.38 3.26 -1.74
N CYS A 81 15.46 3.06 -0.99
CA CYS A 81 15.57 2.28 0.24
C CYS A 81 16.73 2.84 1.09
N PRO A 82 16.86 2.43 2.37
CA PRO A 82 18.01 2.82 3.18
C PRO A 82 19.33 2.39 2.55
N THR A 83 20.37 3.20 2.74
CA THR A 83 21.72 2.93 2.22
C THR A 83 22.65 2.33 3.27
N ILE A 84 22.14 2.07 4.47
CA ILE A 84 22.88 1.41 5.53
C ILE A 84 22.62 -0.11 5.45
N PRO A 85 23.51 -0.95 6.04
CA PRO A 85 23.26 -2.37 6.13
C PRO A 85 21.97 -2.68 6.91
N VAL A 86 21.27 -3.75 6.54
CA VAL A 86 20.04 -4.22 7.22
C VAL A 86 20.36 -4.49 8.70
N PRO A 87 19.69 -3.80 9.66
CA PRO A 87 19.89 -4.01 11.08
C PRO A 87 19.52 -5.43 11.51
N ARG A 88 20.50 -6.13 12.06
CA ARG A 88 20.41 -7.54 12.43
C ARG A 88 20.94 -7.79 13.85
N ILE A 89 20.37 -8.79 14.51
CA ILE A 89 20.87 -9.35 15.77
C ILE A 89 22.00 -10.32 15.45
N ASP A 90 21.75 -11.21 14.50
CA ASP A 90 22.70 -12.16 13.90
C ASP A 90 22.33 -12.39 12.42
N GLU A 91 22.92 -13.40 11.76
CA GLU A 91 22.70 -13.64 10.33
C GLU A 91 21.23 -13.82 9.95
N ASP A 92 20.43 -14.46 10.81
CA ASP A 92 19.05 -14.88 10.54
C ASP A 92 17.98 -14.07 11.31
N TYR A 93 18.37 -13.24 12.29
CA TYR A 93 17.43 -12.45 13.08
C TYR A 93 17.51 -10.94 12.79
N LEU A 94 16.36 -10.34 12.48
CA LEU A 94 16.24 -8.89 12.24
C LEU A 94 16.06 -8.11 13.54
N LYS A 95 16.71 -6.93 13.62
CA LYS A 95 16.33 -5.89 14.57
C LYS A 95 15.15 -5.12 14.01
N VAL A 96 13.96 -5.69 14.15
CA VAL A 96 12.71 -5.21 13.49
C VAL A 96 12.46 -3.71 13.72
N LEU A 97 12.61 -3.22 14.95
CA LEU A 97 12.38 -1.80 15.24
C LEU A 97 13.36 -0.87 14.50
N ASP A 98 14.64 -1.25 14.43
CA ASP A 98 15.66 -0.47 13.71
C ASP A 98 15.38 -0.49 12.21
N VAL A 99 15.01 -1.66 11.66
CA VAL A 99 14.58 -1.80 10.26
C VAL A 99 13.40 -0.86 9.95
N LEU A 100 12.40 -0.80 10.83
CA LEU A 100 11.24 0.08 10.65
C LEU A 100 11.62 1.57 10.69
N ILE A 101 12.44 1.98 11.67
CA ILE A 101 12.91 3.36 11.80
C ILE A 101 13.61 3.83 10.52
N GLU A 102 14.50 3.01 9.98
CA GLU A 102 15.26 3.37 8.78
C GLU A 102 14.40 3.33 7.51
N SER A 103 13.48 2.36 7.42
CA SER A 103 12.55 2.26 6.29
C SER A 103 11.66 3.50 6.18
N ILE A 104 11.10 3.98 7.30
CA ILE A 104 10.22 5.15 7.34
C ILE A 104 10.92 6.42 6.83
N ARG A 105 12.24 6.55 7.06
CA ARG A 105 13.02 7.69 6.57
C ARG A 105 13.12 7.75 5.04
N CYS A 106 12.89 6.62 4.36
CA CYS A 106 12.96 6.48 2.90
C CYS A 106 11.61 6.61 2.20
N PHE A 107 10.55 6.96 2.92
CA PHE A 107 9.22 7.13 2.36
C PHE A 107 9.18 8.27 1.34
N ASP A 108 8.41 8.07 0.28
CA ASP A 108 8.13 9.14 -0.68
C ASP A 108 7.23 10.20 -0.03
N LYS A 109 7.86 11.32 0.37
CA LYS A 109 7.19 12.42 1.08
C LYS A 109 6.00 12.96 0.29
N THR A 110 6.08 12.98 -1.04
CA THR A 110 5.01 13.52 -1.88
C THR A 110 3.79 12.60 -1.81
N ILE A 111 3.99 11.29 -1.92
CA ILE A 111 2.90 10.30 -1.81
C ILE A 111 2.28 10.32 -0.42
N ILE A 112 3.10 10.31 0.63
CA ILE A 112 2.63 10.34 2.02
C ILE A 112 1.87 11.63 2.30
N CYS A 113 2.38 12.79 1.88
CA CYS A 113 1.67 14.06 2.05
C CYS A 113 0.34 14.09 1.30
N ASN A 114 0.19 13.35 0.19
CA ASN A 114 -1.05 13.30 -0.58
C ASN A 114 -2.02 12.20 -0.13
N ALA A 115 -1.61 11.31 0.75
CA ALA A 115 -2.37 10.11 1.16
C ALA A 115 -3.73 10.43 1.79
N PHE A 116 -3.94 11.65 2.31
CA PHE A 116 -5.23 12.07 2.86
C PHE A 116 -6.26 12.48 1.80
N LYS A 117 -5.82 12.90 0.60
CA LYS A 117 -6.70 13.52 -0.42
C LYS A 117 -7.84 12.62 -0.88
N ARG A 118 -7.68 11.31 -0.70
CA ARG A 118 -8.61 10.26 -1.14
C ARG A 118 -9.00 9.33 0.00
N SER A 119 -8.85 9.80 1.25
CA SER A 119 -9.24 9.03 2.42
C SER A 119 -10.71 9.24 2.76
N PHE A 120 -11.40 8.15 3.10
CA PHE A 120 -12.76 8.17 3.60
C PHE A 120 -12.80 8.41 5.12
N LYS A 121 -11.69 8.13 5.81
CA LYS A 121 -11.59 8.25 7.27
C LYS A 121 -11.27 9.68 7.67
N THR A 122 -12.07 10.22 8.58
CA THR A 122 -11.84 11.51 9.22
C THR A 122 -11.51 11.29 10.70
N ALA A 123 -10.43 11.89 11.18
CA ALA A 123 -10.03 11.81 12.57
C ALA A 123 -11.06 12.53 13.45
N LEU A 124 -11.62 11.80 14.40
CA LEU A 124 -12.47 12.34 15.47
C LEU A 124 -11.64 13.10 16.52
N VAL A 125 -10.32 12.90 16.52
CA VAL A 125 -9.35 13.57 17.39
C VAL A 125 -8.74 14.81 16.71
N LYS A 126 -8.13 15.70 17.51
CA LYS A 126 -7.41 16.87 16.97
C LYS A 126 -6.09 16.44 16.32
N VAL A 127 -5.94 16.67 15.02
CA VAL A 127 -4.69 16.47 14.27
C VAL A 127 -4.11 17.84 13.90
N GLY A 128 -2.93 18.17 14.43
CA GLY A 128 -2.32 19.50 14.26
C GLY A 128 -3.21 20.64 14.79
N GLY A 129 -3.90 20.40 15.92
CA GLY A 129 -4.79 21.37 16.56
C GLY A 129 -6.18 21.52 15.91
N ARG A 130 -6.45 20.86 14.78
CA ARG A 130 -7.75 20.93 14.08
C ARG A 130 -8.51 19.61 14.21
N GLN A 131 -9.82 19.69 14.45
CA GLN A 131 -10.72 18.53 14.42
C GLN A 131 -11.13 18.17 12.98
N ASN A 132 -11.68 16.97 12.80
CA ASN A 132 -12.26 16.50 11.54
C ASN A 132 -11.28 16.58 10.35
N ARG A 133 -10.02 16.20 10.58
CA ARG A 133 -9.01 16.10 9.52
C ARG A 133 -9.08 14.73 8.85
N MET A 134 -9.03 14.69 7.52
CA MET A 134 -8.86 13.43 6.79
C MET A 134 -7.59 12.74 7.26
N VAL A 135 -7.70 11.46 7.62
CA VAL A 135 -6.56 10.62 8.02
C VAL A 135 -5.91 10.09 6.75
N PRO A 136 -4.58 10.09 6.63
CA PRO A 136 -3.90 9.41 5.52
C PRO A 136 -4.37 7.95 5.35
N ARG A 137 -4.54 7.49 4.11
CA ARG A 137 -4.91 6.08 3.85
C ARG A 137 -3.80 5.14 4.29
N GLU A 138 -4.15 4.14 5.08
CA GLU A 138 -3.24 3.09 5.59
C GLU A 138 -2.54 2.33 4.47
N SER A 139 -3.27 1.97 3.40
CA SER A 139 -2.72 1.25 2.26
C SER A 139 -1.58 1.98 1.53
N VAL A 140 -1.51 3.31 1.64
CA VAL A 140 -0.40 4.09 1.09
C VAL A 140 0.88 3.88 1.90
N TYR A 141 0.77 3.79 3.22
CA TYR A 141 1.91 3.53 4.11
C TYR A 141 2.37 2.09 3.97
N ASP A 142 1.42 1.15 3.94
CA ASP A 142 1.70 -0.27 3.69
C ASP A 142 2.42 -0.48 2.34
N THR A 143 1.92 0.11 1.27
CA THR A 143 2.55 0.03 -0.05
C THR A 143 3.97 0.59 -0.05
N GLU A 144 4.18 1.77 0.56
CA GLU A 144 5.50 2.38 0.64
C GLU A 144 6.47 1.55 1.49
N LEU A 145 6.01 1.06 2.63
CA LEU A 145 6.83 0.22 3.51
C LEU A 145 7.21 -1.07 2.81
N ASN A 146 6.24 -1.78 2.22
CA ASN A 146 6.48 -3.04 1.52
C ASN A 146 7.51 -2.86 0.39
N ARG A 147 7.35 -1.85 -0.46
CA ARG A 147 8.31 -1.51 -1.52
C ARG A 147 9.74 -1.34 -0.99
N ILE A 148 9.88 -0.60 0.11
CA ILE A 148 11.19 -0.28 0.69
C ILE A 148 11.82 -1.55 1.28
N LEU A 149 11.04 -2.34 2.01
CA LEU A 149 11.51 -3.60 2.59
C LEU A 149 11.89 -4.61 1.51
N VAL A 150 11.12 -4.74 0.44
CA VAL A 150 11.47 -5.58 -0.72
C VAL A 150 12.80 -5.12 -1.32
N ASN A 151 12.95 -3.83 -1.61
CA ASN A 151 14.19 -3.30 -2.20
C ASN A 151 15.40 -3.40 -1.28
N TRP A 152 15.22 -3.43 0.03
CA TRP A 152 16.32 -3.44 0.98
C TRP A 152 16.66 -4.85 1.47
N ILE A 153 15.69 -5.51 2.10
CA ILE A 153 15.89 -6.79 2.79
C ILE A 153 16.07 -7.94 1.81
N VAL A 154 15.26 -8.00 0.75
CA VAL A 154 15.38 -9.10 -0.24
C VAL A 154 16.73 -8.98 -0.95
N ASN A 155 17.12 -7.77 -1.36
CA ASN A 155 18.36 -7.57 -2.10
C ASN A 155 19.63 -7.78 -1.25
N GLU A 156 19.62 -7.42 0.05
CA GLU A 156 20.81 -7.51 0.90
C GLU A 156 20.90 -8.85 1.66
N CYS A 157 19.76 -9.38 2.12
CA CYS A 157 19.72 -10.55 3.00
C CYS A 157 19.08 -11.78 2.35
N ASN A 158 18.47 -11.65 1.16
CA ASN A 158 17.73 -12.72 0.49
C ASN A 158 16.62 -13.34 1.36
N PHE A 159 16.03 -12.53 2.26
CA PHE A 159 14.84 -12.92 3.01
C PHE A 159 13.59 -12.65 2.21
N GLU A 160 12.53 -13.41 2.48
CA GLU A 160 11.27 -13.23 1.80
C GLU A 160 10.47 -12.10 2.45
N VAL A 161 9.99 -11.16 1.64
CA VAL A 161 9.09 -10.09 2.07
C VAL A 161 7.82 -10.16 1.22
N THR A 162 6.68 -10.39 1.86
CA THR A 162 5.37 -10.48 1.18
C THR A 162 4.39 -9.48 1.75
N GLY A 163 3.63 -8.82 0.88
CA GLY A 163 2.43 -8.07 1.27
C GLY A 163 1.22 -8.97 1.04
N GLN A 164 0.47 -9.27 2.11
CA GLN A 164 -0.67 -10.17 2.07
C GLN A 164 -1.96 -9.37 2.30
N TRP A 165 -2.91 -9.54 1.39
CA TRP A 165 -4.23 -8.92 1.51
C TRP A 165 -5.18 -9.84 2.26
N HIS A 166 -5.83 -9.29 3.28
CA HIS A 166 -6.89 -9.97 4.02
C HIS A 166 -8.23 -9.30 3.71
N LEU A 167 -9.25 -10.11 3.43
CA LEU A 167 -10.64 -9.67 3.32
C LEU A 167 -11.38 -10.13 4.57
N ILE A 168 -11.87 -9.18 5.37
CA ILE A 168 -12.88 -9.47 6.39
C ILE A 168 -14.24 -9.22 5.77
N ASP A 169 -15.09 -10.25 5.80
CA ASP A 169 -16.50 -10.16 5.46
C ASP A 169 -17.31 -10.36 6.74
N HIS A 170 -17.93 -9.30 7.24
CA HIS A 170 -18.85 -9.39 8.37
C HIS A 170 -20.18 -9.96 7.87
N ALA A 171 -20.27 -11.29 7.76
CA ALA A 171 -21.42 -12.00 7.20
C ALA A 171 -22.76 -11.77 7.93
N ASP A 172 -22.76 -11.15 9.11
CA ASP A 172 -23.95 -10.96 9.97
C ASP A 172 -24.56 -9.55 9.93
N ASN A 173 -24.01 -8.61 9.16
CA ASN A 173 -24.62 -7.28 8.99
C ASN A 173 -24.93 -7.03 7.51
N ASP A 174 -26.22 -6.96 7.18
CA ASP A 174 -26.78 -6.74 5.85
C ASP A 174 -26.36 -5.42 5.15
N GLU A 175 -25.45 -4.63 5.72
CA GLU A 175 -24.81 -3.52 5.02
C GLU A 175 -23.33 -3.34 5.41
N LYS A 176 -22.46 -3.48 4.40
CA LYS A 176 -21.33 -2.56 4.08
C LYS A 176 -19.93 -2.67 4.69
N ASP A 177 -19.57 -3.59 5.58
CA ASP A 177 -18.19 -3.57 6.11
C ASP A 177 -17.33 -4.73 5.59
N LYS A 178 -17.05 -4.72 4.28
CA LYS A 178 -15.92 -5.45 3.72
C LYS A 178 -14.68 -4.59 3.89
N HIS A 179 -13.77 -5.00 4.77
CA HIS A 179 -12.52 -4.29 5.00
C HIS A 179 -11.35 -5.08 4.42
N TYR A 180 -10.55 -4.39 3.61
CA TYR A 180 -9.27 -4.87 3.11
C TYR A 180 -8.17 -4.23 3.95
N TYR A 181 -7.35 -5.07 4.57
CA TYR A 181 -6.09 -4.65 5.17
C TYR A 181 -4.96 -5.50 4.59
N SER A 182 -3.75 -4.96 4.67
CA SER A 182 -2.55 -5.61 4.15
C SER A 182 -1.55 -5.76 5.28
N ASP A 183 -1.13 -6.99 5.50
CA ASP A 183 -0.05 -7.32 6.42
C ASP A 183 1.23 -7.51 5.62
N ILE A 184 2.36 -7.04 6.16
CA ILE A 184 3.67 -7.31 5.59
C ILE A 184 4.32 -8.42 6.42
N THR A 185 4.58 -9.55 5.78
CA THR A 185 5.31 -10.65 6.39
C THR A 185 6.77 -10.63 5.91
N ILE A 186 7.70 -10.72 6.85
CA ILE A 186 9.13 -10.94 6.58
C ILE A 186 9.48 -12.32 7.13
N MET A 187 9.89 -13.22 6.25
CA MET A 187 10.34 -14.56 6.62
C MET A 187 11.84 -14.68 6.46
N THR A 188 12.48 -15.05 7.57
CA THR A 188 13.89 -15.45 7.65
C THR A 188 13.95 -16.93 8.02
N PRO A 189 15.12 -17.59 8.01
CA PRO A 189 15.25 -18.98 8.44
C PRO A 189 14.77 -19.24 9.87
N CYS A 190 14.89 -18.26 10.77
CA CYS A 190 14.68 -18.45 12.21
C CYS A 190 13.61 -17.52 12.82
N GLN A 191 13.06 -16.58 12.04
CA GLN A 191 12.12 -15.57 12.48
C GLN A 191 11.05 -15.32 11.41
N THR A 192 9.77 -15.32 11.83
CA THR A 192 8.67 -14.76 11.05
C THR A 192 8.23 -13.47 11.73
N VAL A 193 8.24 -12.36 10.98
CA VAL A 193 7.79 -11.05 11.45
C VAL A 193 6.54 -10.68 10.68
N VAL A 194 5.44 -10.39 11.38
CA VAL A 194 4.21 -9.87 10.79
C VAL A 194 4.06 -8.42 11.21
N LEU A 195 3.89 -7.54 10.24
CA LEU A 195 3.71 -6.11 10.41
C LEU A 195 2.33 -5.72 9.91
N GLU A 196 1.44 -5.36 10.84
CA GLU A 196 0.15 -4.76 10.54
C GLU A 196 0.23 -3.26 10.81
N LEU A 197 -0.07 -2.43 9.81
CA LEU A 197 -0.26 -1.00 10.02
C LEU A 197 -1.73 -0.76 10.33
N LEU A 198 -2.01 -0.04 11.43
CA LEU A 198 -3.38 0.27 11.81
C LEU A 198 -3.59 1.78 11.97
N ALA A 199 -4.52 2.33 11.20
CA ALA A 199 -5.05 3.67 11.40
C ALA A 199 -6.40 3.60 12.14
N SER A 200 -6.36 3.55 13.47
CA SER A 200 -7.56 3.55 14.33
C SER A 200 -7.65 4.80 15.21
N ALA A 201 -8.89 5.26 15.43
CA ALA A 201 -9.21 6.32 16.38
C ALA A 201 -9.74 5.77 17.72
N ASN A 202 -9.88 4.43 17.85
CA ASN A 202 -10.59 3.79 18.96
C ASN A 202 -9.73 2.71 19.62
N LYS A 203 -9.64 2.76 20.96
CA LYS A 203 -8.93 1.75 21.76
C LYS A 203 -9.53 0.34 21.63
N LYS A 204 -10.85 0.23 21.39
CA LYS A 204 -11.52 -1.06 21.20
C LYS A 204 -11.01 -1.79 19.96
N GLU A 205 -10.92 -1.08 18.83
CA GLU A 205 -10.36 -1.62 17.58
C GLU A 205 -8.91 -2.07 17.79
N LEU A 206 -8.07 -1.23 18.42
CA LEU A 206 -6.70 -1.61 18.77
C LEU A 206 -6.62 -2.94 19.55
N ASN A 207 -7.48 -3.12 20.56
CA ASN A 207 -7.51 -4.36 21.33
C ASN A 207 -7.96 -5.57 20.48
N GLU A 208 -8.93 -5.40 19.58
CA GLU A 208 -9.38 -6.49 18.71
C GLU A 208 -8.26 -6.98 17.78
N HIS A 209 -7.39 -6.09 17.30
CA HIS A 209 -6.21 -6.46 16.51
C HIS A 209 -5.15 -7.18 17.37
N PHE A 210 -4.88 -6.72 18.60
CA PHE A 210 -3.94 -7.43 19.50
C PHE A 210 -4.36 -8.88 19.78
N GLU A 211 -5.65 -9.14 20.01
CA GLU A 211 -6.15 -10.49 20.28
C GLU A 211 -6.14 -11.41 19.06
N ARG A 212 -6.06 -10.89 17.83
CA ARG A 212 -5.96 -11.72 16.61
C ARG A 212 -4.54 -12.25 16.35
N VAL A 213 -3.53 -11.55 16.87
CA VAL A 213 -2.11 -11.83 16.62
C VAL A 213 -1.51 -12.74 17.71
N LEU A 214 -2.19 -12.87 18.86
CA LEU A 214 -1.83 -13.77 19.97
C LEU A 214 -2.52 -15.13 19.85
#